data_AF-A0A183VBS6-F1
#
_entry.id   AF-A0A183VBS6-F1
#
_cell.length_a   1.000
_cell.length_b   1.000
_cell.length_c   1.000
_cell.angle_alpha   90.00
_cell.angle_beta   90.00
_cell.angle_gamma   90.00
#
_symmetry.space_group_name_H-M   'P 1'
#
loop_
_entity.id
_entity.type
_entity.pdbx_description
1 polymer ?
#
loop_
_entity_poly.entity_id
_entity_poly.type
_entity_poly.pdbx_seq_one_letter_code
_entity_poly.pdbx_strand_id
1 'polypeptide(L)'
;LWIAPNVLTLAGFLLVMFGFFFVSFLDYDLDANSNFSSPRAIPNWVWLFISILTFTAHTLDGTDGKQARRTGSSGPTGELCNVSLVRLLCILISVQVVFITTHWEKYNTGILYLSWGYDASQYGLAGFYLLTYFVEYEFYKFYVFKSITFAVCFEAGFYVICITSLVMSIYNMYLSYFVDETGRQSSLYEACLPVFSSAVLFAVSVYWAKYSPSNVIDRDPRIYFWTMGTVFSNIACRLIIAQMTQTRAEPFNFLLCMYCAVAFVSLFGHIRAQTELILLRLLAIGVTLAHLHYGICLVRIFLLFSLAILLCNLKLKHLFSESLTRFFTVVSIKVERWGNF
;
A
#
# COMPACT_ATOMS: atom_id res chain seq x y z
N LEU A 1 32.04 -5.89 -4.73
CA LEU A 1 31.06 -5.68 -5.84
C LEU A 1 30.06 -4.63 -5.36
N TRP A 2 29.93 -3.48 -6.03
CA TRP A 2 28.92 -2.47 -5.66
C TRP A 2 27.63 -2.77 -6.44
N ILE A 3 26.60 -3.26 -5.75
CA ILE A 3 25.25 -3.41 -6.31
C ILE A 3 24.55 -2.05 -6.18
N ALA A 4 23.81 -1.65 -7.21
CA ALA A 4 23.11 -0.37 -7.19
C ALA A 4 21.91 -0.40 -6.20
N PRO A 5 21.71 0.64 -5.38
CA PRO A 5 20.55 0.87 -4.52
C PRO A 5 19.21 0.33 -5.05
N ASN A 6 18.79 0.85 -6.20
CA ASN A 6 17.53 0.52 -6.87
C ASN A 6 17.37 -0.95 -7.29
N VAL A 7 18.45 -1.74 -7.28
CA VAL A 7 18.42 -3.18 -7.59
C VAL A 7 18.19 -4.01 -6.33
N LEU A 8 18.70 -3.57 -5.17
CA LEU A 8 18.44 -4.20 -3.87
C LEU A 8 16.98 -4.03 -3.45
N THR A 9 16.46 -2.81 -3.57
CA THR A 9 15.04 -2.49 -3.31
C THR A 9 14.10 -3.22 -4.28
N LEU A 10 14.42 -3.31 -5.58
CA LEU A 10 13.65 -4.11 -6.55
C LEU A 10 13.70 -5.61 -6.21
N ALA A 11 14.85 -6.14 -5.78
CA ALA A 11 14.98 -7.53 -5.35
C ALA A 11 14.16 -7.82 -4.08
N GLY A 12 14.17 -6.92 -3.10
CA GLY A 12 13.31 -6.98 -1.91
C GLY A 12 11.82 -7.01 -2.27
N PHE A 13 11.38 -6.11 -3.15
CA PHE A 13 10.00 -6.08 -3.67
C PHE A 13 9.63 -7.40 -4.38
N LEU A 14 10.47 -7.90 -5.29
CA LEU A 14 10.20 -9.15 -6.02
C LEU A 14 10.13 -10.36 -5.09
N LEU A 15 10.95 -10.40 -4.04
CA LEU A 15 10.86 -11.42 -3.00
C LEU A 15 9.51 -11.35 -2.28
N VAL A 16 9.11 -10.19 -1.76
CA VAL A 16 7.80 -10.03 -1.09
C VAL A 16 6.63 -10.42 -2.00
N MET A 17 6.65 -9.99 -3.26
CA MET A 17 5.63 -10.39 -4.24
C MET A 17 5.62 -11.91 -4.48
N PHE A 18 6.79 -12.55 -4.58
CA PHE A 18 6.87 -14.00 -4.69
C PHE A 18 6.28 -14.71 -3.46
N GLY A 19 6.60 -14.24 -2.24
CA GLY A 19 6.01 -14.77 -1.01
C GLY A 19 4.49 -14.62 -0.97
N PHE A 20 3.97 -13.45 -1.36
CA PHE A 20 2.53 -13.20 -1.45
C PHE A 20 1.84 -14.13 -2.46
N PHE A 21 2.39 -14.26 -3.67
CA PHE A 21 1.85 -15.17 -4.69
C PHE A 21 1.95 -16.64 -4.28
N PHE A 22 3.02 -17.02 -3.57
CA PHE A 22 3.22 -18.39 -3.10
C PHE A 22 2.18 -18.79 -2.05
N VAL A 23 1.95 -17.95 -1.02
CA VAL A 23 0.84 -18.16 -0.06
C VAL A 23 -0.52 -18.11 -0.78
N SER A 24 -0.69 -17.18 -1.73
CA SER A 24 -1.93 -17.05 -2.51
C SER A 24 -2.21 -18.22 -3.46
N PHE A 25 -1.19 -19.04 -3.78
CA PHE A 25 -1.36 -20.27 -4.54
C PHE A 25 -1.71 -21.46 -3.64
N LEU A 26 -1.15 -21.50 -2.43
CA LEU A 26 -1.35 -22.61 -1.48
C LEU A 26 -2.70 -22.57 -0.76
N ASP A 27 -3.21 -21.39 -0.42
CA ASP A 27 -4.49 -21.21 0.28
C ASP A 27 -5.48 -20.48 -0.63
N TYR A 28 -6.26 -21.25 -1.40
CA TYR A 28 -7.33 -20.86 -2.36
C TYR A 28 -8.41 -19.92 -1.77
N ASP A 29 -8.92 -20.23 -0.58
CA ASP A 29 -10.16 -19.61 -0.10
C ASP A 29 -9.94 -18.77 1.18
N LEU A 30 -8.67 -18.61 1.60
CA LEU A 30 -8.29 -18.05 2.92
C LEU A 30 -8.90 -18.88 4.06
N ASP A 31 -9.07 -20.18 3.82
CA ASP A 31 -9.76 -21.13 4.69
C ASP A 31 -8.81 -22.19 5.28
N ALA A 32 -7.61 -22.35 4.71
CA ALA A 32 -6.70 -23.46 4.97
C ALA A 32 -6.39 -23.65 6.47
N ASN A 33 -6.22 -22.55 7.21
CA ASN A 33 -5.88 -22.55 8.63
C ASN A 33 -7.06 -22.22 9.58
N SER A 34 -8.29 -22.04 9.06
CA SER A 34 -9.47 -21.65 9.87
C SER A 34 -9.75 -22.64 11.00
N ASN A 35 -10.01 -23.90 10.66
CA ASN A 35 -10.38 -24.96 11.60
C ASN A 35 -9.20 -25.50 12.42
N PHE A 36 -9.50 -26.13 13.56
CA PHE A 36 -8.51 -26.77 14.45
C PHE A 36 -7.91 -28.06 13.86
N SER A 37 -8.51 -28.62 12.81
CA SER A 37 -8.00 -29.81 12.12
C SER A 37 -8.37 -29.76 10.64
N SER A 38 -7.89 -28.75 9.93
CA SER A 38 -8.08 -28.63 8.48
C SER A 38 -7.16 -29.62 7.74
N PRO A 39 -7.69 -30.55 6.92
CA PRO A 39 -6.85 -31.44 6.09
C PRO A 39 -6.11 -30.70 4.95
N ARG A 40 -6.32 -29.38 4.83
CA ARG A 40 -5.59 -28.48 3.91
C ARG A 40 -4.66 -27.49 4.65
N ALA A 41 -4.34 -27.72 5.93
CA ALA A 41 -3.47 -26.81 6.69
C ALA A 41 -2.14 -26.55 5.96
N ILE A 42 -1.71 -25.29 5.95
CA ILE A 42 -0.49 -24.87 5.23
C ILE A 42 0.74 -25.49 5.90
N PRO A 43 1.60 -26.26 5.19
CA PRO A 43 2.74 -26.94 5.80
C PRO A 43 3.71 -26.00 6.51
N ASN A 44 4.21 -26.37 7.69
CA ASN A 44 5.03 -25.50 8.55
C ASN A 44 6.28 -24.92 7.88
N TRP A 45 6.89 -25.65 6.94
CA TRP A 45 8.04 -25.15 6.18
C TRP A 45 7.73 -23.92 5.32
N VAL A 46 6.46 -23.72 4.93
CA VAL A 46 6.00 -22.52 4.20
C VAL A 46 6.10 -21.30 5.10
N TRP A 47 5.72 -21.40 6.37
CA TRP A 47 5.86 -20.29 7.33
C TRP A 47 7.31 -19.93 7.59
N LEU A 48 8.20 -20.91 7.69
CA LEU A 48 9.65 -20.68 7.75
C LEU A 48 10.17 -20.00 6.47
N PHE A 49 9.76 -20.50 5.31
CA PHE A 49 10.16 -19.95 4.01
C PHE A 49 9.71 -18.50 3.85
N ILE A 50 8.46 -18.18 4.21
CA ILE A 50 7.93 -16.81 4.21
C ILE A 50 8.66 -15.96 5.26
N SER A 51 8.93 -16.47 6.46
CA SER A 51 9.72 -15.75 7.48
C SER A 51 11.10 -15.36 6.96
N ILE A 52 11.83 -16.31 6.34
CA ILE A 52 13.15 -16.08 5.76
C ILE A 52 13.06 -15.11 4.59
N LEU A 53 12.05 -15.25 3.73
CA LEU A 53 11.87 -14.40 2.55
C LEU A 53 11.50 -12.96 2.94
N THR A 54 10.61 -12.76 3.92
CA THR A 54 10.28 -11.44 4.47
C THR A 54 11.47 -10.82 5.20
N PHE A 55 12.19 -11.59 6.01
CA PHE A 55 13.41 -11.11 6.68
C PHE A 55 14.53 -10.78 5.68
N THR A 56 14.70 -11.59 4.63
CA THR A 56 15.72 -11.36 3.58
C THR A 56 15.32 -10.17 2.72
N ALA A 57 14.05 -10.02 2.35
CA ALA A 57 13.56 -8.82 1.67
C ALA A 57 13.81 -7.56 2.51
N HIS A 58 13.40 -7.56 3.79
CA HIS A 58 13.66 -6.48 4.75
C HIS A 58 15.15 -6.20 4.93
N THR A 59 16.02 -7.21 4.86
CA THR A 59 17.48 -7.04 4.99
C THR A 59 18.12 -6.51 3.71
N LEU A 60 17.69 -6.97 2.53
CA LEU A 60 18.16 -6.45 1.24
C LEU A 60 17.75 -4.98 1.06
N ASP A 61 16.50 -4.67 1.39
CA ASP A 61 15.96 -3.30 1.44
C ASP A 61 16.68 -2.45 2.51
N GLY A 62 16.94 -3.04 3.69
CA GLY A 62 17.69 -2.41 4.78
C GLY A 62 19.19 -2.19 4.51
N THR A 63 19.79 -2.89 3.54
CA THR A 63 21.21 -2.72 3.19
C THR A 63 21.44 -1.45 2.34
N ASP A 64 20.41 -0.95 1.67
CA ASP A 64 20.41 0.33 0.96
C ASP A 64 20.20 1.54 1.91
N GLY A 65 19.76 1.27 3.14
CA GLY A 65 19.16 2.24 4.07
C GLY A 65 20.07 3.26 4.78
N LYS A 66 21.35 3.43 4.40
CA LYS A 66 22.21 4.46 5.02
C LYS A 66 22.04 5.88 4.46
N GLN A 67 21.18 6.07 3.45
CA GLN A 67 20.60 7.38 3.10
C GLN A 67 19.09 7.28 2.79
N ALA A 68 18.27 7.81 3.70
CA ALA A 68 16.82 8.05 3.57
C ALA A 68 15.92 6.82 3.29
N ARG A 69 15.43 6.15 4.33
CA ARG A 69 14.09 6.42 4.91
C ARG A 69 12.96 6.58 3.88
N ARG A 70 12.13 5.54 3.66
CA ARG A 70 10.64 5.56 3.63
C ARG A 70 10.05 4.24 3.07
N THR A 71 8.88 3.85 3.62
CA THR A 71 7.93 2.77 3.18
C THR A 71 8.27 1.32 3.57
N GLY A 72 7.31 0.42 3.85
CA GLY A 72 5.87 0.69 4.10
C GLY A 72 4.88 -0.44 4.53
N SER A 73 5.12 -1.76 4.36
CA SER A 73 4.10 -2.84 4.58
C SER A 73 4.64 -4.30 4.38
N SER A 74 4.01 -5.44 4.73
CA SER A 74 3.04 -5.86 5.79
C SER A 74 2.70 -7.39 5.72
N GLY A 75 2.35 -8.06 6.84
CA GLY A 75 1.80 -9.46 6.96
C GLY A 75 1.44 -9.79 8.43
N PRO A 76 1.04 -11.03 8.87
CA PRO A 76 0.62 -12.26 8.19
C PRO A 76 -0.91 -12.50 8.17
N THR A 77 -1.32 -13.51 7.40
CA THR A 77 -2.73 -13.88 7.14
C THR A 77 -3.24 -15.10 7.92
N GLY A 78 -2.51 -15.63 8.92
CA GLY A 78 -2.75 -16.98 9.47
C GLY A 78 -3.93 -17.15 10.44
N GLU A 79 -4.21 -16.17 11.30
CA GLU A 79 -5.30 -16.22 12.31
C GLU A 79 -6.51 -15.37 11.91
N LEU A 80 -6.34 -14.41 10.99
CA LEU A 80 -7.41 -13.53 10.53
C LEU A 80 -8.48 -14.27 9.69
N CYS A 81 -8.27 -15.54 9.36
CA CYS A 81 -9.24 -16.42 8.72
C CYS A 81 -10.45 -16.78 9.61
N ASN A 82 -10.36 -16.56 10.93
CA ASN A 82 -11.50 -16.68 11.87
C ASN A 82 -12.17 -15.33 12.16
N VAL A 83 -11.77 -14.28 11.45
CA VAL A 83 -12.33 -12.93 11.49
C VAL A 83 -13.06 -12.71 10.15
N SER A 84 -14.26 -12.12 10.17
CA SER A 84 -15.05 -11.95 8.94
C SER A 84 -14.28 -11.15 7.89
N LEU A 85 -14.48 -11.44 6.60
CA LEU A 85 -13.66 -10.84 5.54
C LEU A 85 -13.80 -9.30 5.47
N VAL A 86 -14.94 -8.76 5.93
CA VAL A 86 -15.16 -7.32 6.14
C VAL A 86 -14.31 -6.77 7.30
N ARG A 87 -14.08 -7.52 8.38
CA ARG A 87 -13.14 -7.13 9.45
C ARG A 87 -11.69 -7.24 8.99
N LEU A 88 -11.32 -8.26 8.21
CA LEU A 88 -10.00 -8.32 7.53
C LEU A 88 -9.79 -7.10 6.62
N LEU A 89 -10.82 -6.68 5.87
CA LEU A 89 -10.80 -5.43 5.09
C LEU A 89 -10.55 -4.20 5.98
N CYS A 90 -11.23 -4.09 7.12
CA CYS A 90 -11.00 -3.00 8.08
C CYS A 90 -9.59 -2.98 8.69
N ILE A 91 -9.01 -4.15 8.98
CA ILE A 91 -7.63 -4.28 9.47
C ILE A 91 -6.65 -3.81 8.38
N LEU A 92 -6.80 -4.29 7.14
CA LEU A 92 -5.98 -3.86 6.00
C LEU A 92 -6.11 -2.35 5.73
N ILE A 93 -7.32 -1.79 5.86
CA ILE A 93 -7.54 -0.34 5.75
C ILE A 93 -6.85 0.40 6.91
N SER A 94 -6.88 -0.11 8.15
CA SER A 94 -6.23 0.54 9.30
C SER A 94 -4.71 0.73 9.09
N VAL A 95 -4.03 -0.27 8.51
CA VAL A 95 -2.60 -0.19 8.15
C VAL A 95 -2.38 0.82 7.03
N GLN A 96 -3.25 0.85 6.02
CA GLN A 96 -3.18 1.82 4.92
C GLN A 96 -3.49 3.26 5.38
N VAL A 97 -4.34 3.44 6.40
CA VAL A 97 -4.61 4.74 7.03
C VAL A 97 -3.38 5.25 7.79
N VAL A 98 -2.65 4.40 8.53
CA VAL A 98 -1.35 4.78 9.15
C VAL A 98 -0.39 5.29 8.08
N PHE A 99 -0.24 4.55 6.98
CA PHE A 99 0.61 4.97 5.86
C PHE A 99 0.20 6.35 5.32
N ILE A 100 -1.07 6.55 4.95
CA ILE A 100 -1.57 7.83 4.43
C ILE A 100 -1.40 8.95 5.44
N THR A 101 -1.61 8.69 6.72
CA THR A 101 -1.50 9.68 7.81
C THR A 101 -0.09 10.26 7.90
N THR A 102 0.95 9.41 7.86
CA THR A 102 2.34 9.90 7.85
C THR A 102 2.69 10.70 6.59
N HIS A 103 2.11 10.33 5.43
CA HIS A 103 2.27 11.10 4.20
C HIS A 103 1.47 12.41 4.23
N TRP A 104 0.30 12.45 4.86
CA TRP A 104 -0.50 13.66 5.07
C TRP A 104 0.24 14.67 5.96
N GLU A 105 0.83 14.20 7.07
CA GLU A 105 1.73 14.99 7.92
C GLU A 105 2.85 15.62 7.10
N LYS A 106 3.61 14.81 6.34
CA LYS A 106 4.71 15.28 5.48
C LYS A 106 4.25 16.30 4.42
N TYR A 107 3.04 16.17 3.87
CA TYR A 107 2.52 17.12 2.89
C TYR A 107 2.22 18.50 3.52
N ASN A 108 1.85 18.52 4.79
CA ASN A 108 1.45 19.72 5.53
C ASN A 108 2.60 20.41 6.27
N THR A 109 3.54 19.64 6.83
CA THR A 109 4.70 20.16 7.60
C THR A 109 6.00 20.18 6.80
N GLY A 110 6.05 19.50 5.64
CA GLY A 110 7.26 19.32 4.83
C GLY A 110 8.26 18.29 5.38
N ILE A 111 8.17 17.94 6.66
CA ILE A 111 9.05 16.99 7.35
C ILE A 111 8.33 15.64 7.49
N LEU A 112 9.03 14.52 7.32
CA LEU A 112 8.49 13.22 7.74
C LEU A 112 9.15 12.79 9.04
N TYR A 113 8.36 12.74 10.11
CA TYR A 113 8.70 12.02 11.32
C TYR A 113 8.35 10.55 11.10
N LEU A 114 9.39 9.72 10.94
CA LEU A 114 9.23 8.27 10.85
C LEU A 114 9.28 7.69 12.27
N SER A 115 8.14 7.18 12.74
CA SER A 115 8.02 6.56 14.05
C SER A 115 8.84 5.28 14.14
N TRP A 116 9.66 5.11 15.19
CA TRP A 116 10.38 3.87 15.49
C TRP A 116 9.47 2.63 15.58
N GLY A 117 8.17 2.83 15.84
CA GLY A 117 7.16 1.77 15.81
C GLY A 117 7.04 1.05 14.48
N TYR A 118 7.37 1.67 13.34
CA TYR A 118 7.37 0.99 12.04
C TYR A 118 8.44 -0.09 11.98
N ASP A 119 9.70 0.24 12.25
CA ASP A 119 10.82 -0.71 12.24
C ASP A 119 10.58 -1.83 13.28
N ALA A 120 10.14 -1.45 14.49
CA ALA A 120 9.76 -2.41 15.53
C ALA A 120 8.63 -3.35 15.08
N SER A 121 7.64 -2.87 14.31
CA SER A 121 6.58 -3.71 13.76
C SER A 121 7.06 -4.72 12.70
N GLN A 122 8.07 -4.37 11.89
CA GLN A 122 8.64 -5.29 10.90
C GLN A 122 9.47 -6.40 11.56
N TYR A 123 10.28 -6.08 12.56
CA TYR A 123 10.98 -7.09 13.37
C TYR A 123 10.00 -7.94 14.19
N GLY A 124 8.97 -7.32 14.77
CA GLY A 124 7.89 -8.02 15.45
C GLY A 124 7.16 -8.99 14.53
N LEU A 125 6.88 -8.59 13.29
CA LEU A 125 6.27 -9.42 12.25
C LEU A 125 7.14 -10.63 11.88
N ALA A 126 8.43 -10.40 11.59
CA ALA A 126 9.36 -11.50 11.31
C ALA A 126 9.48 -12.45 12.51
N GLY A 127 9.50 -11.93 13.73
CA GLY A 127 9.44 -12.71 14.96
C GLY A 127 8.14 -13.51 15.13
N PHE A 128 6.99 -12.95 14.75
CA PHE A 128 5.70 -13.65 14.76
C PHE A 128 5.69 -14.82 13.78
N TYR A 129 6.11 -14.63 12.53
CA TYR A 129 6.24 -15.72 11.56
C TYR A 129 7.18 -16.83 12.05
N LEU A 130 8.32 -16.45 12.63
CA LEU A 130 9.29 -17.38 13.19
C LEU A 130 8.72 -18.15 14.39
N LEU A 131 7.93 -17.50 15.24
CA LEU A 131 7.26 -18.16 16.37
C LEU A 131 6.19 -19.14 15.87
N THR A 132 5.40 -18.79 14.85
CA THR A 132 4.45 -19.71 14.20
C THR A 132 5.12 -20.98 13.66
N TYR A 133 6.38 -20.89 13.21
CA TYR A 133 7.13 -22.09 12.79
C TYR A 133 7.48 -23.02 13.97
N PHE A 134 7.79 -22.47 15.14
CA PHE A 134 8.19 -23.26 16.32
C PHE A 134 7.02 -23.78 17.16
N VAL A 135 5.92 -23.02 17.25
CA VAL A 135 4.79 -23.31 18.15
C VAL A 135 3.51 -23.71 17.40
N GLU A 136 3.61 -23.83 16.07
CA GLU A 136 2.51 -24.09 15.13
C GLU A 136 1.37 -23.04 15.17
N TYR A 137 0.45 -23.14 14.20
CA TYR A 137 -0.68 -22.21 14.08
C TYR A 137 -1.76 -22.42 15.15
N GLU A 138 -1.82 -23.59 15.79
CA GLU A 138 -2.81 -23.93 16.81
C GLU A 138 -2.58 -23.19 18.14
N PHE A 139 -1.33 -22.83 18.46
CA PHE A 139 -0.99 -22.11 19.70
C PHE A 139 -1.73 -20.78 19.83
N TYR A 140 -2.00 -20.09 18.73
CA TYR A 140 -2.69 -18.79 18.74
C TYR A 140 -4.20 -18.91 18.99
N LYS A 141 -4.80 -20.10 18.86
CA LYS A 141 -6.24 -20.36 19.01
C LYS A 141 -6.74 -20.37 20.46
N PHE A 142 -6.09 -19.61 21.34
CA PHE A 142 -6.42 -19.51 22.76
C PHE A 142 -7.36 -18.33 23.08
N TYR A 143 -8.07 -18.46 24.19
CA TYR A 143 -8.94 -17.42 24.74
C TYR A 143 -8.16 -16.63 25.80
N VAL A 144 -8.03 -15.31 25.59
CA VAL A 144 -7.34 -14.40 26.52
C VAL A 144 -8.21 -14.12 27.74
N PHE A 145 -9.52 -13.96 27.50
CA PHE A 145 -10.57 -13.94 28.51
C PHE A 145 -11.71 -14.87 28.07
N LYS A 146 -12.61 -15.24 28.99
CA LYS A 146 -13.67 -16.26 28.78
C LYS A 146 -14.48 -16.14 27.47
N SER A 147 -14.57 -14.95 26.88
CA SER A 147 -15.27 -14.68 25.62
C SER A 147 -14.42 -13.94 24.55
N ILE A 148 -13.13 -13.66 24.80
CA ILE A 148 -12.26 -12.88 23.91
C ILE A 148 -11.12 -13.77 23.41
N THR A 149 -11.09 -14.04 22.12
CA THR A 149 -9.99 -14.77 21.43
C THR A 149 -8.78 -13.87 21.21
N PHE A 150 -7.60 -14.47 21.11
CA PHE A 150 -6.35 -13.76 20.79
C PHE A 150 -6.48 -12.89 19.53
N ALA A 151 -7.09 -13.41 18.45
CA ALA A 151 -7.36 -12.68 17.22
C ALA A 151 -8.12 -11.35 17.43
N VAL A 152 -9.07 -11.27 18.38
CA VAL A 152 -9.80 -10.01 18.68
C VAL A 152 -8.89 -9.01 19.40
N CYS A 153 -8.04 -9.47 20.32
CA CYS A 153 -7.03 -8.61 20.95
C CYS A 153 -5.99 -8.10 19.93
N PHE A 154 -5.59 -8.94 18.98
CA PHE A 154 -4.65 -8.59 17.92
C PHE A 154 -5.24 -7.58 16.93
N GLU A 155 -6.50 -7.76 16.51
CA GLU A 155 -7.25 -6.76 15.73
C GLU A 155 -7.38 -5.42 16.46
N ALA A 156 -7.71 -5.43 17.75
CA ALA A 156 -7.77 -4.21 18.56
C ALA A 156 -6.41 -3.48 18.60
N GLY A 157 -5.30 -4.22 18.62
CA GLY A 157 -3.95 -3.68 18.51
C GLY A 157 -3.73 -2.84 17.25
N PHE A 158 -4.17 -3.32 16.07
CA PHE A 158 -4.08 -2.55 14.83
C PHE A 158 -4.88 -1.24 14.88
N TYR A 159 -6.10 -1.26 15.42
CA TYR A 159 -6.90 -0.04 15.56
C TYR A 159 -6.28 0.95 16.56
N VAL A 160 -5.71 0.47 17.67
CA VAL A 160 -4.99 1.32 18.63
C VAL A 160 -3.75 1.98 17.99
N ILE A 161 -2.98 1.25 17.19
CA ILE A 161 -1.84 1.79 16.43
C ILE A 161 -2.31 2.83 15.40
N CYS A 162 -3.43 2.57 14.72
CA CYS A 162 -4.04 3.51 13.78
C CYS A 162 -4.46 4.82 14.45
N ILE A 163 -5.17 4.74 15.58
CA ILE A 163 -5.62 5.92 16.34
C ILE A 163 -4.43 6.70 16.91
N THR A 164 -3.45 6.03 17.50
CA THR A 164 -2.27 6.70 18.06
C THR A 164 -1.42 7.38 16.98
N SER A 165 -1.29 6.79 15.78
CA SER A 165 -0.66 7.44 14.63
C SER A 165 -1.42 8.69 14.18
N LEU A 166 -2.76 8.63 14.10
CA LEU A 166 -3.60 9.79 13.74
C LEU A 166 -3.45 10.93 14.76
N VAL A 167 -3.52 10.62 16.06
CA VAL A 167 -3.34 11.62 17.13
C VAL A 167 -1.95 12.24 17.07
N MET A 168 -0.90 11.44 16.87
CA MET A 168 0.48 11.95 16.79
C MET A 168 0.70 12.85 15.58
N SER A 169 0.21 12.48 14.39
CA SER A 169 0.33 13.32 13.20
C SER A 169 -0.49 14.61 13.28
N ILE A 170 -1.66 14.59 13.93
CA ILE A 170 -2.43 15.81 14.23
C ILE A 170 -1.65 16.71 15.21
N TYR A 171 -1.02 16.14 16.24
CA TYR A 171 -0.20 16.87 17.20
C TYR A 171 1.04 17.50 16.54
N ASN A 172 1.76 16.75 15.70
CA ASN A 172 2.92 17.25 14.95
C ASN A 172 2.52 18.37 13.97
N MET A 173 1.35 18.24 13.32
CA MET A 173 0.82 19.30 12.47
C MET A 173 0.42 20.53 13.29
N TYR A 174 -0.23 20.36 14.44
CA TYR A 174 -0.53 21.47 15.36
C TYR A 174 0.75 22.23 15.78
N LEU A 175 1.81 21.51 16.18
CA LEU A 175 3.09 22.10 16.54
C LEU A 175 3.69 22.90 15.36
N SER A 176 3.72 22.31 14.17
CA SER A 176 4.27 22.94 12.95
C SER A 176 3.50 24.21 12.53
N TYR A 177 2.18 24.26 12.71
CA TYR A 177 1.37 25.44 12.34
C TYR A 177 1.31 26.52 13.41
N PHE A 178 1.22 26.17 14.70
CA PHE A 178 0.94 27.12 15.78
C PHE A 178 2.13 27.47 16.67
N VAL A 179 3.22 26.68 16.64
CA VAL A 179 4.41 26.89 17.49
C VAL A 179 5.63 27.18 16.64
N ASP A 180 5.88 26.37 15.60
CA ASP A 180 7.06 26.53 14.75
C ASP A 180 6.84 27.48 13.55
N GLU A 181 5.58 27.82 13.24
CA GLU A 181 5.16 28.60 12.06
C GLU A 181 5.73 28.06 10.71
N THR A 182 6.01 26.75 10.66
CA THR A 182 6.56 26.04 9.48
C THR A 182 5.49 25.39 8.59
N GLY A 183 4.22 25.49 8.98
CA GLY A 183 3.09 24.92 8.25
C GLY A 183 2.98 25.42 6.81
N ARG A 184 2.87 24.48 5.86
CA ARG A 184 3.06 24.78 4.42
C ARG A 184 1.80 25.17 3.66
N GLN A 185 0.65 24.59 4.01
CA GLN A 185 -0.58 24.74 3.23
C GLN A 185 -1.39 25.93 3.77
N SER A 186 -1.79 26.82 2.88
CA SER A 186 -2.50 28.06 3.25
C SER A 186 -3.95 27.83 3.68
N SER A 187 -4.53 26.72 3.24
CA SER A 187 -5.95 26.41 3.38
C SER A 187 -6.16 24.98 3.85
N LEU A 188 -7.16 24.76 4.71
CA LEU A 188 -7.60 23.44 5.15
C LEU A 188 -8.00 22.53 3.97
N TYR A 189 -8.51 23.10 2.88
CA TYR A 189 -8.82 22.33 1.67
C TYR A 189 -7.55 21.74 1.02
N GLU A 190 -6.48 22.53 0.93
CA GLU A 190 -5.19 22.07 0.41
C GLU A 190 -4.55 21.06 1.36
N ALA A 191 -4.67 21.28 2.68
CA ALA A 191 -4.17 20.37 3.69
C ALA A 191 -4.86 19.00 3.70
N CYS A 192 -6.15 18.92 3.41
CA CYS A 192 -6.92 17.66 3.35
C CYS A 192 -6.82 16.93 2.00
N LEU A 193 -6.29 17.58 0.96
CA LEU A 193 -6.21 17.04 -0.40
C LEU A 193 -5.53 15.64 -0.49
N PRO A 194 -4.44 15.32 0.24
CA PRO A 194 -3.81 13.99 0.23
C PRO A 194 -4.68 12.86 0.76
N VAL A 195 -5.60 13.17 1.69
CA VAL A 195 -6.44 12.18 2.38
C VAL A 195 -7.72 11.91 1.59
N PHE A 196 -8.17 12.86 0.76
CA PHE A 196 -9.44 12.77 0.04
C PHE A 196 -9.54 11.50 -0.83
N SER A 197 -8.58 11.26 -1.72
CA SER A 197 -8.61 10.13 -2.66
C SER A 197 -8.64 8.76 -1.97
N SER A 198 -7.87 8.61 -0.88
CA SER A 198 -7.79 7.37 -0.11
C SER A 198 -9.00 7.19 0.81
N ALA A 199 -9.52 8.26 1.43
CA ALA A 199 -10.77 8.22 2.20
C ALA A 199 -11.96 7.80 1.32
N VAL A 200 -12.06 8.32 0.09
CA VAL A 200 -13.09 7.89 -0.88
C VAL A 200 -12.93 6.40 -1.22
N LEU A 201 -11.71 5.92 -1.48
CA LEU A 201 -11.46 4.50 -1.74
C LEU A 201 -11.92 3.61 -0.55
N PHE A 202 -11.53 3.96 0.67
CA PHE A 202 -11.86 3.17 1.86
C PHE A 202 -13.37 3.18 2.15
N ALA A 203 -14.03 4.34 2.04
CA ALA A 203 -15.47 4.45 2.23
C ALA A 203 -16.25 3.62 1.20
N VAL A 204 -15.89 3.71 -0.08
CA VAL A 204 -16.52 2.93 -1.15
C VAL A 204 -16.24 1.44 -0.98
N SER A 205 -15.02 1.05 -0.59
CA SER A 205 -14.68 -0.36 -0.34
C SER A 205 -15.51 -0.95 0.80
N VAL A 206 -15.56 -0.30 1.97
CA VAL A 206 -16.35 -0.78 3.12
C VAL A 206 -17.85 -0.82 2.78
N TYR A 207 -18.37 0.18 2.07
CA TYR A 207 -19.77 0.21 1.64
C TYR A 207 -20.08 -0.91 0.64
N TRP A 208 -19.23 -1.11 -0.36
CA TRP A 208 -19.36 -2.18 -1.36
C TRP A 208 -19.27 -3.58 -0.73
N ALA A 209 -18.31 -3.81 0.16
CA ALA A 209 -18.15 -5.08 0.86
C ALA A 209 -19.34 -5.44 1.77
N LYS A 210 -19.99 -4.45 2.39
CA LYS A 210 -21.10 -4.66 3.33
C LYS A 210 -22.48 -4.76 2.65
N TYR A 211 -22.70 -4.04 1.55
CA TYR A 211 -24.02 -3.90 0.92
C TYR A 211 -24.12 -4.47 -0.50
N SER A 212 -23.07 -5.14 -1.02
CA SER A 212 -23.15 -5.90 -2.28
C SER A 212 -24.26 -6.94 -2.22
N PRO A 213 -25.25 -6.94 -3.15
CA PRO A 213 -26.35 -7.90 -3.17
C PRO A 213 -25.91 -9.37 -3.30
N SER A 214 -24.68 -9.61 -3.79
CA SER A 214 -24.15 -10.96 -4.03
C SER A 214 -23.10 -11.41 -3.01
N ASN A 215 -22.77 -10.58 -2.01
CA ASN A 215 -21.62 -10.76 -1.12
C ASN A 215 -20.31 -11.03 -1.90
N VAL A 216 -19.92 -10.09 -2.77
CA VAL A 216 -18.71 -10.20 -3.61
C VAL A 216 -17.45 -10.55 -2.80
N ILE A 217 -17.29 -10.00 -1.59
CA ILE A 217 -16.12 -10.23 -0.74
C ILE A 217 -16.02 -11.69 -0.26
N ASP A 218 -17.15 -12.37 0.01
CA ASP A 218 -17.16 -13.77 0.44
C ASP A 218 -16.96 -14.74 -0.75
N ARG A 219 -17.22 -14.28 -1.99
CA ARG A 219 -17.15 -15.11 -3.21
C ARG A 219 -15.81 -15.09 -3.94
N ASP A 220 -15.16 -13.93 -4.05
CA ASP A 220 -13.86 -13.75 -4.71
C ASP A 220 -12.95 -12.80 -3.86
N PRO A 221 -12.63 -13.14 -2.60
CA PRO A 221 -11.93 -12.22 -1.69
C PRO A 221 -10.57 -11.75 -2.22
N ARG A 222 -9.81 -12.64 -2.85
CA ARG A 222 -8.48 -12.32 -3.42
C ARG A 222 -8.55 -11.16 -4.38
N ILE A 223 -9.47 -11.25 -5.35
CA ILE A 223 -9.59 -10.33 -6.46
C ILE A 223 -10.13 -9.00 -5.92
N TYR A 224 -10.98 -9.05 -4.90
CA TYR A 224 -11.45 -7.87 -4.18
C TYR A 224 -10.31 -7.12 -3.48
N PHE A 225 -9.54 -7.80 -2.61
CA PHE A 225 -8.41 -7.21 -1.88
C PHE A 225 -7.30 -6.73 -2.83
N TRP A 226 -6.98 -7.52 -3.85
CA TRP A 226 -5.99 -7.18 -4.88
C TRP A 226 -6.39 -5.92 -5.66
N THR A 227 -7.66 -5.80 -6.05
CA THR A 227 -8.14 -4.61 -6.78
C THR A 227 -8.09 -3.37 -5.90
N MET A 228 -8.60 -3.44 -4.66
CA MET A 228 -8.55 -2.33 -3.71
C MET A 228 -7.10 -1.90 -3.43
N GLY A 229 -6.21 -2.86 -3.14
CA GLY A 229 -4.80 -2.60 -2.90
C GLY A 229 -4.06 -2.01 -4.11
N THR A 230 -4.43 -2.39 -5.35
CA THR A 230 -3.82 -1.82 -6.56
C THR A 230 -4.27 -0.37 -6.81
N VAL A 231 -5.55 -0.05 -6.56
CA VAL A 231 -6.03 1.35 -6.60
C VAL A 231 -5.36 2.19 -5.51
N PHE A 232 -5.28 1.66 -4.29
CA PHE A 232 -4.56 2.30 -3.18
C PHE A 232 -3.10 2.57 -3.53
N SER A 233 -2.40 1.57 -4.07
CA SER A 233 -1.01 1.69 -4.52
C SER A 233 -0.86 2.81 -5.57
N ASN A 234 -1.79 2.96 -6.52
CA ASN A 234 -1.73 4.07 -7.47
C ASN A 234 -1.86 5.45 -6.79
N ILE A 235 -2.78 5.58 -5.83
CA ILE A 235 -2.97 6.82 -5.04
C ILE A 235 -1.70 7.10 -4.22
N ALA A 236 -1.14 6.09 -3.55
CA ALA A 236 0.08 6.20 -2.76
C ALA A 236 1.29 6.61 -3.60
N CYS A 237 1.51 5.98 -4.76
CA CYS A 237 2.59 6.36 -5.68
C CYS A 237 2.47 7.82 -6.13
N ARG A 238 1.28 8.26 -6.56
CA ARG A 238 1.04 9.66 -6.96
C ARG A 238 1.31 10.64 -5.81
N LEU A 239 0.88 10.32 -4.60
CA LEU A 239 1.13 11.14 -3.42
C LEU A 239 2.62 11.20 -3.06
N ILE A 240 3.34 10.07 -3.10
CA ILE A 240 4.80 10.04 -2.90
C ILE A 240 5.48 10.95 -3.92
N ILE A 241 5.13 10.81 -5.20
CA ILE A 241 5.73 11.60 -6.29
C ILE A 241 5.50 13.09 -6.06
N ALA A 242 4.24 13.51 -5.83
CA ALA A 242 3.90 14.90 -5.59
C ALA A 242 4.73 15.53 -4.46
N GLN A 243 4.96 14.77 -3.38
CA GLN A 243 5.80 15.22 -2.26
C GLN A 243 7.30 15.24 -2.56
N MET A 244 7.80 14.45 -3.50
CA MET A 244 9.21 14.51 -3.92
C MET A 244 9.42 15.65 -4.93
N THR A 245 8.50 15.83 -5.87
CA THR A 245 8.53 16.89 -6.89
C THR A 245 8.05 18.26 -6.39
N GLN A 246 7.59 18.36 -5.14
CA GLN A 246 7.04 19.58 -4.54
C GLN A 246 5.79 20.11 -5.26
N THR A 247 5.03 19.25 -5.93
CA THR A 247 3.81 19.59 -6.67
C THR A 247 2.57 19.34 -5.83
N ARG A 248 1.46 20.01 -6.18
CA ARG A 248 0.13 19.79 -5.58
C ARG A 248 -0.31 18.34 -5.77
N ALA A 249 -0.93 17.74 -4.75
CA ALA A 249 -1.50 16.40 -4.87
C ALA A 249 -2.74 16.39 -5.80
N GLU A 250 -2.98 15.29 -6.50
CA GLU A 250 -4.15 15.13 -7.37
C GLU A 250 -5.33 14.54 -6.57
N PRO A 251 -6.47 15.25 -6.45
CA PRO A 251 -7.62 14.79 -5.65
C PRO A 251 -8.46 13.71 -6.34
N PHE A 252 -8.35 13.58 -7.67
CA PHE A 252 -9.09 12.58 -8.44
C PHE A 252 -8.13 11.80 -9.33
N ASN A 253 -8.29 10.48 -9.32
CA ASN A 253 -7.49 9.54 -10.10
C ASN A 253 -8.41 8.70 -10.98
N PHE A 254 -8.02 8.49 -12.25
CA PHE A 254 -8.82 7.69 -13.19
C PHE A 254 -9.13 6.28 -12.66
N LEU A 255 -8.14 5.61 -12.05
CA LEU A 255 -8.31 4.27 -11.44
C LEU A 255 -9.32 4.28 -10.27
N LEU A 256 -9.36 5.36 -9.49
CA LEU A 256 -10.35 5.52 -8.42
C LEU A 256 -11.75 5.75 -9.01
N CYS A 257 -11.86 6.55 -10.08
CA CYS A 257 -13.12 6.76 -10.79
C CYS A 257 -13.67 5.44 -11.36
N MET A 258 -12.82 4.62 -12.01
CA MET A 258 -13.20 3.27 -12.48
C MET A 258 -13.69 2.38 -11.34
N TYR A 259 -12.98 2.36 -10.20
CA TYR A 259 -13.36 1.57 -9.03
C TYR A 259 -14.73 2.01 -8.47
N CYS A 260 -14.93 3.31 -8.28
CA CYS A 260 -16.19 3.88 -7.80
C CYS A 260 -17.35 3.62 -8.77
N ALA A 261 -17.12 3.70 -10.09
CA ALA A 261 -18.12 3.43 -11.10
C ALA A 261 -18.58 1.96 -11.07
N VAL A 262 -17.64 1.00 -10.97
CA VAL A 262 -17.99 -0.44 -10.88
C VAL A 262 -18.68 -0.75 -9.55
N ALA A 263 -18.22 -0.18 -8.43
CA ALA A 263 -18.89 -0.34 -7.14
C ALA A 263 -20.33 0.20 -7.18
N PHE A 264 -20.55 1.40 -7.75
CA PHE A 264 -21.88 1.98 -7.94
C PHE A 264 -22.79 1.10 -8.81
N VAL A 265 -22.27 0.61 -9.95
CA VAL A 265 -23.01 -0.28 -10.86
C VAL A 265 -23.37 -1.61 -10.19
N SER A 266 -22.48 -2.18 -9.36
CA SER A 266 -22.77 -3.36 -8.54
C SER A 266 -23.87 -3.10 -7.51
N LEU A 267 -23.77 -2.00 -6.76
CA LEU A 267 -24.67 -1.71 -5.63
C LEU A 267 -26.09 -1.33 -6.06
N PHE A 268 -26.24 -0.58 -7.15
CA PHE A 268 -27.54 -0.05 -7.60
C PHE A 268 -28.11 -0.77 -8.83
N GLY A 269 -27.28 -1.43 -9.64
CA GLY A 269 -27.67 -1.97 -10.95
C GLY A 269 -28.50 -3.25 -10.93
N HIS A 270 -28.85 -3.81 -9.76
CA HIS A 270 -29.64 -5.05 -9.61
C HIS A 270 -29.10 -6.22 -10.46
N ILE A 271 -27.77 -6.37 -10.46
CA ILE A 271 -27.03 -7.27 -11.35
C ILE A 271 -27.01 -8.70 -10.77
N ARG A 272 -27.05 -9.72 -11.64
CA ARG A 272 -26.81 -11.12 -11.22
C ARG A 272 -25.40 -11.30 -10.65
N ALA A 273 -25.27 -12.12 -9.62
CA ALA A 273 -23.99 -12.40 -8.96
C ALA A 273 -22.84 -12.80 -9.89
N GLN A 274 -23.10 -13.58 -10.94
CA GLN A 274 -22.07 -13.96 -11.91
C GLN A 274 -21.51 -12.75 -12.68
N THR A 275 -22.38 -11.84 -13.13
CA THR A 275 -21.97 -10.61 -13.83
C THR A 275 -21.25 -9.64 -12.89
N GLU A 276 -21.63 -9.59 -11.62
CA GLU A 276 -20.93 -8.78 -10.60
C GLU A 276 -19.47 -9.25 -10.38
N LEU A 277 -19.26 -10.58 -10.30
CA LEU A 277 -17.91 -11.17 -10.21
C LEU A 277 -17.10 -10.96 -11.49
N ILE A 278 -17.72 -11.06 -12.67
CA ILE A 278 -17.06 -10.76 -13.95
C ILE A 278 -16.62 -9.29 -14.00
N LEU A 279 -17.47 -8.35 -13.55
CA LEU A 279 -17.12 -6.93 -13.44
C LEU A 279 -15.93 -6.69 -12.49
N LEU A 280 -15.90 -7.34 -11.32
CA LEU A 280 -14.75 -7.27 -10.41
C LEU A 280 -13.47 -7.80 -11.09
N ARG A 281 -13.54 -8.94 -11.78
CA ARG A 281 -12.39 -9.56 -12.46
C ARG A 281 -11.85 -8.69 -13.61
N LEU A 282 -12.75 -8.10 -14.40
CA LEU A 282 -12.38 -7.15 -15.46
C LEU A 282 -11.78 -5.86 -14.89
N LEU A 283 -12.34 -5.33 -13.80
CA LEU A 283 -11.78 -4.19 -13.08
C LEU A 283 -10.37 -4.50 -12.55
N ALA A 284 -10.16 -5.67 -11.94
CA ALA A 284 -8.85 -6.11 -11.44
C ALA A 284 -7.77 -6.11 -12.52
N ILE A 285 -8.10 -6.66 -13.70
CA ILE A 285 -7.21 -6.70 -14.87
C ILE A 285 -6.95 -5.29 -15.42
N GLY A 286 -8.01 -4.49 -15.61
CA GLY A 286 -7.87 -3.11 -16.11
C GLY A 286 -7.03 -2.22 -15.20
N VAL A 287 -7.28 -2.27 -13.88
CA VAL A 287 -6.57 -1.50 -12.86
C VAL A 287 -5.10 -1.96 -12.75
N THR A 288 -4.81 -3.26 -12.79
CA THR A 288 -3.41 -3.74 -12.78
C THR A 288 -2.64 -3.34 -14.03
N LEU A 289 -3.20 -3.54 -15.23
CA LEU A 289 -2.54 -3.13 -16.46
C LEU A 289 -2.28 -1.62 -16.49
N ALA A 290 -3.24 -0.80 -16.04
CA ALA A 290 -3.08 0.64 -15.94
C ALA A 290 -2.03 1.04 -14.88
N HIS A 291 -2.01 0.38 -13.72
CA HIS A 291 -1.01 0.62 -12.67
C HIS A 291 0.41 0.21 -13.11
N LEU A 292 0.57 -0.94 -13.78
CA LEU A 292 1.84 -1.41 -14.34
C LEU A 292 2.33 -0.47 -15.44
N HIS A 293 1.46 -0.04 -16.37
CA HIS A 293 1.81 0.92 -17.40
C HIS A 293 2.27 2.27 -16.80
N TYR A 294 1.58 2.74 -15.76
CA TYR A 294 1.97 3.93 -15.00
C TYR A 294 3.35 3.76 -14.36
N GLY A 295 3.61 2.64 -13.67
CA GLY A 295 4.91 2.32 -13.08
C GLY A 295 6.05 2.25 -14.10
N ILE A 296 5.85 1.56 -15.23
CA ILE A 296 6.84 1.47 -16.31
C ILE A 296 7.14 2.87 -16.90
N CYS A 297 6.11 3.70 -17.10
CA CYS A 297 6.32 5.08 -17.58
C CYS A 297 7.11 5.92 -16.58
N LEU A 298 6.84 5.81 -15.28
CA LEU A 298 7.58 6.51 -14.22
C LEU A 298 9.04 6.10 -14.17
N VAL A 299 9.33 4.80 -14.17
CA VAL A 299 10.72 4.28 -14.15
C VAL A 299 11.49 4.78 -15.36
N ARG A 300 10.87 4.79 -16.55
CA ARG A 300 11.47 5.35 -17.78
C ARG A 300 11.78 6.85 -17.64
N ILE A 301 10.86 7.65 -17.08
CA ILE A 301 11.07 9.09 -16.85
C ILE A 301 12.21 9.33 -15.85
N PHE A 302 12.22 8.61 -14.73
CA PHE A 302 13.22 8.76 -13.68
C PHE A 302 14.62 8.36 -14.16
N LEU A 303 14.72 7.26 -14.94
CA LEU A 303 15.99 6.81 -15.53
C LEU A 303 16.54 7.82 -16.56
N LEU A 304 15.68 8.38 -17.41
CA LEU A 304 16.05 9.45 -18.34
C LEU A 304 16.53 10.72 -17.60
N PHE A 305 15.85 11.10 -16.51
CA PHE A 305 16.23 12.25 -15.70
C PHE A 305 17.58 12.06 -15.00
N SER A 306 17.81 10.88 -14.41
CA SER A 306 19.09 10.52 -13.79
C SER A 306 20.24 10.51 -14.81
N LEU A 307 20.00 9.97 -16.02
CA LEU A 307 20.97 10.02 -17.12
C LEU A 307 21.29 11.46 -17.54
N ALA A 308 20.28 12.33 -17.65
CA ALA A 308 20.47 13.74 -18.01
C ALA A 308 21.31 14.51 -16.96
N ILE A 309 21.09 14.25 -15.66
CA ILE A 309 21.91 14.81 -14.58
C ILE A 309 23.36 14.30 -14.67
N LEU A 310 23.57 13.00 -14.90
CA LEU A 310 24.90 12.42 -15.05
C LEU A 310 25.66 13.08 -16.21
N LEU A 311 25.02 13.23 -17.37
CA LEU A 311 25.60 13.88 -18.56
C LEU A 311 25.88 15.37 -18.32
N CYS A 312 25.03 16.07 -17.56
CA CYS A 312 25.24 17.47 -17.18
C CYS A 312 26.47 17.64 -16.26
N ASN A 313 26.60 16.76 -15.26
CA ASN A 313 27.73 16.74 -14.33
C ASN A 313 29.06 16.34 -15.00
N LEU A 314 29.02 15.48 -16.04
CA LEU A 314 30.18 15.09 -16.85
C LEU A 314 30.71 16.20 -17.78
N LYS A 315 30.29 17.46 -17.59
CA LYS A 315 30.82 18.66 -18.26
C LYS A 315 30.65 18.69 -19.79
N LEU A 316 29.81 17.81 -20.35
CA LEU A 316 29.44 17.74 -21.78
C LEU A 316 28.52 18.89 -22.25
N LYS A 317 28.62 20.08 -21.64
CA LYS A 317 27.82 21.28 -21.98
C LYS A 317 27.95 21.71 -23.44
N HIS A 318 29.08 21.40 -24.09
CA HIS A 318 29.39 21.90 -25.43
C HIS A 318 28.66 21.19 -26.59
N LEU A 319 27.94 20.09 -26.33
CA LEU A 319 27.37 19.22 -27.37
C LEU A 319 25.85 19.36 -27.59
N PHE A 320 25.09 19.98 -26.68
CA PHE A 320 23.61 19.91 -26.69
C PHE A 320 22.87 21.23 -26.33
N SER A 321 23.33 22.38 -26.84
CA SER A 321 22.75 23.69 -26.48
C SER A 321 21.36 24.00 -27.05
N GLU A 322 20.87 23.31 -28.09
CA GLU A 322 19.54 23.55 -28.66
C GLU A 322 18.54 22.40 -28.47
N SER A 323 19.00 21.15 -28.64
CA SER A 323 18.09 20.00 -28.62
C SER A 323 17.52 19.74 -27.23
N LEU A 324 18.31 19.95 -26.17
CA LEU A 324 17.88 19.75 -24.79
C LEU A 324 16.80 20.78 -24.39
N THR A 325 16.94 22.04 -24.81
CA THR A 325 15.97 23.12 -24.56
C THR A 325 14.63 22.78 -25.22
N ARG A 326 14.64 22.37 -26.51
CA ARG A 326 13.42 21.89 -27.17
C ARG A 326 12.84 20.64 -26.50
N PHE A 327 13.68 19.74 -25.99
CA PHE A 327 13.23 18.54 -25.28
C PHE A 327 12.55 18.88 -23.94
N PHE A 328 13.11 19.80 -23.15
CA PHE A 328 12.47 20.30 -21.92
C PHE A 328 11.13 20.99 -22.22
N THR A 329 11.05 21.83 -23.27
CA THR A 329 9.77 22.43 -23.70
C THR A 329 8.76 21.37 -24.12
N VAL A 330 9.16 20.36 -24.90
CA VAL A 330 8.28 19.25 -25.33
C VAL A 330 7.84 18.39 -24.13
N VAL A 331 8.72 18.11 -23.16
CA VAL A 331 8.36 17.36 -21.95
C VAL A 331 7.39 18.17 -21.08
N SER A 332 7.64 19.47 -20.87
CA SER A 332 6.74 20.34 -20.09
C SER A 332 5.33 20.41 -20.72
N ILE A 333 5.25 20.64 -22.03
CA ILE A 333 3.98 20.65 -22.78
C ILE A 333 3.27 19.30 -22.72
N LYS A 334 4.01 18.18 -22.69
CA LYS A 334 3.41 16.84 -22.63
C LYS A 334 2.99 16.44 -21.22
N VAL A 335 3.61 16.98 -20.17
CA VAL A 335 3.14 16.83 -18.78
C VAL A 335 1.83 17.60 -18.56
N GLU A 336 1.71 18.85 -19.03
CA GLU A 336 0.43 19.59 -19.00
C GLU A 336 -0.71 18.88 -19.74
N ARG A 337 -0.40 18.20 -20.86
CA ARG A 337 -1.40 17.47 -21.66
C ARG A 337 -1.89 16.17 -21.05
N TRP A 338 -1.18 15.62 -20.05
CA TRP A 338 -1.61 14.43 -19.28
C TRP A 338 -2.23 14.79 -17.91
N GLY A 339 -2.19 16.06 -17.51
CA GLY A 339 -2.95 16.56 -16.35
C GLY A 339 -4.40 16.96 -16.66
N ASN A 340 -4.84 16.81 -17.91
CA ASN A 340 -6.16 17.22 -18.42
C ASN A 340 -6.92 16.10 -19.17
N PHE A 341 -6.65 14.83 -18.83
CA PHE A 341 -7.35 13.64 -19.34
C PHE A 341 -7.52 12.56 -18.26
#